data_AF-A0A0F9SQ63-F1
#
_entry.id   AF-A0A0F9SQ63-F1
#
_cell.length_a   1.000
_cell.length_b   1.000
_cell.length_c   1.000
_cell.angle_alpha   90.00
_cell.angle_beta   90.00
_cell.angle_gamma   90.00
#
_symmetry.space_group_name_H-M   'P 1'
#
loop_
_entity.id
_entity.type
_entity.pdbx_description
1 polymer ?
#
loop_
_entity_poly.entity_id
_entity_poly.type
_entity_poly.pdbx_seq_one_letter_code
_entity_poly.pdbx_strand_id
1 'polypeptide(L)'
;MEHEAVGILENPKDKEIFKSIEGMLTKFYPGHTRIQIENFILNDVEYPTKYGKYQQTLHELFSRYNNLIDAYYRLKEAEISLKWREADAKNNPETEKGQLAAVEAEKLRFQIVSIKASLKHILKETHVFYEVYQDSKEFHKLTPEQEYKLEANQWAMKALNNPLVFEERYGGKFLEQAWGKDNYKKFVAARKKAVGDLHREIVSLKVLPASTVSLLESTQKKER
;
A
#
# COMPACT_ATOMS: atom_id res chain seq x y z
N MET A 1 -27.18 17.19 -11.36
CA MET A 1 -27.07 17.93 -12.63
C MET A 1 -27.87 17.07 -13.57
N GLU A 2 -29.03 17.48 -14.09
CA GLU A 2 -29.80 16.55 -14.93
C GLU A 2 -28.99 16.22 -16.19
N HIS A 3 -28.60 14.96 -16.33
CA HIS A 3 -27.74 14.49 -17.41
C HIS A 3 -28.59 14.23 -18.65
N GLU A 4 -28.18 14.74 -19.82
CA GLU A 4 -28.92 14.53 -21.07
C GLU A 4 -29.03 13.04 -21.45
N ALA A 5 -28.11 12.20 -20.94
CA ALA A 5 -28.16 10.75 -21.07
C ALA A 5 -29.47 10.12 -20.53
N VAL A 6 -30.10 10.72 -19.52
CA VAL A 6 -31.41 10.26 -19.00
C VAL A 6 -32.52 10.45 -20.03
N GLY A 7 -32.37 11.43 -20.93
CA GLY A 7 -33.29 11.69 -22.03
C GLY A 7 -33.26 10.64 -23.13
N ILE A 8 -32.16 9.90 -23.27
CA ILE A 8 -31.97 8.82 -24.25
C ILE A 8 -32.63 7.51 -23.79
N LEU A 9 -32.80 7.34 -22.48
CA LEU A 9 -33.46 6.17 -21.92
C LEU A 9 -34.96 6.22 -22.24
N GLU A 10 -35.52 5.20 -22.84
CA GLU A 10 -36.96 5.14 -23.12
C GLU A 10 -37.73 4.49 -21.95
N ASN A 11 -37.12 3.48 -21.31
CA ASN A 11 -37.72 2.72 -20.23
C ASN A 11 -37.68 3.50 -18.89
N PRO A 12 -38.85 3.70 -18.22
CA PRO A 12 -38.92 4.36 -16.93
C PRO A 12 -38.05 3.72 -15.84
N LYS A 13 -37.92 2.38 -15.84
CA LYS A 13 -37.08 1.67 -14.87
C LYS A 13 -35.59 1.99 -15.05
N ASP A 14 -35.14 2.13 -16.30
CA ASP A 14 -33.74 2.45 -16.57
C ASP A 14 -33.40 3.88 -16.13
N LYS A 15 -34.36 4.82 -16.28
CA LYS A 15 -34.25 6.18 -15.74
C LYS A 15 -34.16 6.18 -14.21
N GLU A 16 -34.96 5.35 -13.53
CA GLU A 16 -34.90 5.20 -12.08
C GLU A 16 -33.56 4.63 -11.61
N ILE A 17 -33.07 3.58 -12.28
CA ILE A 17 -31.75 2.98 -11.99
C ILE A 17 -30.65 4.04 -12.16
N PHE A 18 -30.66 4.78 -13.28
CA PHE A 18 -29.65 5.82 -13.55
C PHE A 18 -29.65 6.90 -12.46
N LYS A 19 -30.84 7.43 -12.11
CA LYS A 19 -30.98 8.43 -11.04
C LYS A 19 -30.54 7.89 -9.68
N SER A 20 -30.83 6.62 -9.37
CA SER A 20 -30.39 5.97 -8.13
C SER A 20 -28.87 5.85 -8.07
N ILE A 21 -28.22 5.44 -9.17
CA ILE A 21 -26.77 5.34 -9.26
C ILE A 21 -26.11 6.72 -9.15
N GLU A 22 -26.63 7.75 -9.83
CA GLU A 22 -26.14 9.12 -9.70
C GLU A 22 -26.20 9.59 -8.23
N GLY A 23 -27.34 9.36 -7.57
CA GLY A 23 -27.53 9.66 -6.15
C GLY A 23 -26.56 8.91 -5.23
N MET A 24 -26.25 7.65 -5.54
CA MET A 24 -25.26 6.86 -4.81
C MET A 24 -23.83 7.41 -5.01
N LEU A 25 -23.44 7.68 -6.25
CA LEU A 25 -22.09 8.14 -6.61
C LEU A 25 -21.73 9.47 -5.94
N THR A 26 -22.70 10.37 -5.73
CA THR A 26 -22.46 11.63 -5.00
C THR A 26 -22.18 11.44 -3.50
N LYS A 27 -22.62 10.33 -2.91
CA LYS A 27 -22.45 10.00 -1.49
C LYS A 27 -21.33 8.98 -1.24
N PHE A 28 -20.94 8.24 -2.27
CA PHE A 28 -19.94 7.20 -2.16
C PHE A 28 -18.56 7.79 -1.85
N TYR A 29 -17.88 7.21 -0.86
CA TYR A 29 -16.50 7.52 -0.54
C TYR A 29 -15.62 6.36 -1.03
N PRO A 30 -14.88 6.53 -2.16
CA PRO A 30 -14.08 5.46 -2.74
C PRO A 30 -12.74 5.24 -2.03
N GLY A 31 -12.35 6.13 -1.11
CA GLY A 31 -11.09 6.05 -0.39
C GLY A 31 -11.11 5.09 0.80
N HIS A 32 -9.96 4.91 1.42
CA HIS A 32 -9.81 4.19 2.68
C HIS A 32 -10.36 5.02 3.84
N THR A 33 -11.20 4.39 4.65
CA THR A 33 -11.64 4.95 5.93
C THR A 33 -10.49 5.02 6.92
N ARG A 34 -10.63 5.83 7.98
CA ARG A 34 -9.66 5.90 9.08
C ARG A 34 -9.35 4.51 9.67
N ILE A 35 -10.39 3.70 9.90
CA ILE A 35 -10.23 2.32 10.39
C ILE A 35 -9.39 1.49 9.42
N GLN A 36 -9.63 1.60 8.11
CA GLN A 36 -8.83 0.89 7.10
C GLN A 36 -7.36 1.35 7.12
N ILE A 37 -7.12 2.65 7.21
CA ILE A 37 -5.77 3.20 7.30
C ILE A 37 -5.06 2.68 8.55
N GLU A 38 -5.67 2.83 9.72
CA GLU A 38 -5.04 2.50 11.01
C GLU A 38 -4.85 1.00 11.21
N ASN A 39 -5.78 0.16 10.73
CA ASN A 39 -5.77 -1.28 11.02
C ASN A 39 -5.27 -2.16 9.87
N PHE A 40 -5.25 -1.66 8.63
CA PHE A 40 -4.82 -2.46 7.48
C PHE A 40 -3.57 -1.88 6.82
N ILE A 41 -3.50 -0.56 6.64
CA ILE A 41 -2.31 0.08 6.04
C ILE A 41 -1.20 0.24 7.07
N LEU A 42 -1.52 0.73 8.28
CA LEU A 42 -0.58 0.93 9.38
C LEU A 42 -0.66 -0.19 10.43
N ASN A 43 -0.93 -1.40 9.96
CA ASN A 43 -1.22 -2.55 10.80
C ASN A 43 -0.01 -3.02 11.61
N ASP A 44 -0.27 -3.65 12.76
CA ASP A 44 0.78 -4.11 13.69
C ASP A 44 1.54 -5.36 13.22
N VAL A 45 1.08 -6.03 12.14
CA VAL A 45 1.76 -7.21 11.59
C VAL A 45 2.91 -6.78 10.69
N GLU A 46 2.64 -5.90 9.73
CA GLU A 46 3.58 -5.36 8.75
C GLU A 46 4.40 -4.20 9.31
N TYR A 47 3.79 -3.38 10.18
CA TYR A 47 4.38 -2.18 10.80
C TYR A 47 4.29 -2.22 12.34
N PRO A 48 4.89 -3.23 13.01
CA PRO A 48 4.77 -3.46 14.45
C PRO A 48 5.35 -2.37 15.36
N THR A 49 6.20 -1.49 14.83
CA THR A 49 6.82 -0.43 15.65
C THR A 49 6.28 0.94 15.27
N LYS A 50 6.31 1.88 16.22
CA LYS A 50 5.98 3.29 15.97
C LYS A 50 6.81 3.87 14.81
N TYR A 51 8.10 3.55 14.75
CA TYR A 51 8.97 3.97 13.67
C TYR A 51 8.57 3.35 12.32
N GLY A 52 8.18 2.08 12.29
CA GLY A 52 7.65 1.43 11.09
C GLY A 52 6.38 2.10 10.57
N LYS A 53 5.44 2.43 11.45
CA LYS A 53 4.22 3.18 11.09
C LYS A 53 4.55 4.58 10.60
N TYR A 54 5.52 5.25 11.21
CA TYR A 54 6.03 6.54 10.76
C TYR A 54 6.62 6.47 9.34
N GLN A 55 7.48 5.50 9.06
CA GLN A 55 8.06 5.30 7.72
C GLN A 55 7.00 5.00 6.67
N GLN A 56 6.05 4.12 6.96
CA GLN A 56 4.92 3.89 6.06
C GLN A 56 4.10 5.16 5.85
N THR A 57 3.86 5.92 6.91
CA THR A 57 3.14 7.19 6.84
C THR A 57 3.84 8.19 5.92
N LEU A 58 5.18 8.29 5.97
CA LEU A 58 5.94 9.14 5.04
C LEU A 58 5.75 8.71 3.58
N HIS A 59 5.80 7.41 3.31
CA HIS A 59 5.58 6.87 1.96
C HIS A 59 4.17 7.19 1.45
N GLU A 60 3.16 6.99 2.30
CA GLU A 60 1.75 7.25 1.99
C GLU A 60 1.47 8.76 1.79
N LEU A 61 2.10 9.63 2.60
CA LEU A 61 2.03 11.09 2.44
C LEU A 61 2.68 11.55 1.14
N PHE A 62 3.84 10.99 0.78
CA PHE A 62 4.51 11.31 -0.48
C PHE A 62 3.65 10.92 -1.69
N SER A 63 3.09 9.70 -1.69
CA SER A 63 2.18 9.25 -2.73
C SER A 63 0.96 10.16 -2.87
N ARG A 64 0.35 10.56 -1.75
CA ARG A 64 -0.81 11.48 -1.74
C ARG A 64 -0.46 12.88 -2.20
N TYR A 65 0.71 13.39 -1.84
CA TYR A 65 1.18 14.68 -2.34
C TYR A 65 1.26 14.66 -3.88
N ASN A 66 1.88 13.64 -4.48
CA ASN A 66 1.93 13.52 -5.94
C ASN A 66 0.52 13.43 -6.55
N ASN A 67 -0.36 12.62 -5.98
CA ASN A 67 -1.74 12.50 -6.45
C ASN A 67 -2.53 13.82 -6.37
N LEU A 68 -2.29 14.65 -5.34
CA LEU A 68 -2.89 15.98 -5.21
C LEU A 68 -2.39 16.93 -6.30
N ILE A 69 -1.09 16.94 -6.56
CA ILE A 69 -0.47 17.78 -7.60
C ILE A 69 -0.99 17.37 -8.98
N ASP A 70 -1.00 16.08 -9.29
CA ASP A 70 -1.51 15.57 -10.57
C ASP A 70 -2.99 15.90 -10.76
N ALA A 71 -3.81 15.70 -9.72
CA ALA A 71 -5.22 16.04 -9.77
C ALA A 71 -5.46 17.56 -9.92
N TYR A 72 -4.60 18.40 -9.32
CA TYR A 72 -4.64 19.85 -9.51
C TYR A 72 -4.39 20.25 -10.97
N TYR A 73 -3.32 19.73 -11.60
CA TYR A 73 -3.02 20.06 -12.99
C TYR A 73 -4.09 19.52 -13.94
N ARG A 74 -4.54 18.28 -13.76
CA ARG A 74 -5.66 17.72 -14.52
C ARG A 74 -6.94 18.53 -14.40
N LEU A 75 -7.22 19.08 -13.21
CA LEU A 75 -8.36 19.96 -13.02
C LEU A 75 -8.20 21.25 -13.83
N LYS A 76 -7.01 21.86 -13.81
CA LYS A 76 -6.74 23.10 -14.55
C LYS A 76 -6.84 22.90 -16.06
N GLU A 77 -6.27 21.83 -16.57
CA GLU A 77 -6.37 21.45 -17.99
C GLU A 77 -7.83 21.26 -18.42
N ALA A 78 -8.63 20.55 -17.59
CA ALA A 78 -10.04 20.35 -17.86
C ALA A 78 -10.84 21.66 -17.81
N GLU A 79 -10.56 22.55 -16.84
CA GLU A 79 -11.20 23.87 -16.73
C GLU A 79 -10.89 24.77 -17.94
N ILE A 80 -9.65 24.74 -18.45
CA ILE A 80 -9.26 25.49 -19.64
C ILE A 80 -9.93 24.90 -20.89
N SER A 81 -9.85 23.58 -21.06
CA SER A 81 -10.45 22.88 -22.19
C SER A 81 -11.96 23.11 -22.25
N LEU A 82 -12.63 23.10 -21.10
CA LEU A 82 -14.07 23.37 -21.01
C LEU A 82 -14.39 24.76 -21.56
N LYS A 83 -13.65 25.80 -21.16
CA LYS A 83 -13.86 27.16 -21.66
C LYS A 83 -13.73 27.26 -23.18
N TRP A 84 -12.75 26.57 -23.76
CA TRP A 84 -12.57 26.53 -25.22
C TRP A 84 -13.74 25.83 -25.91
N ARG A 85 -14.17 24.67 -25.41
CA ARG A 85 -15.30 23.93 -25.99
C ARG A 85 -16.62 24.67 -25.86
N GLU A 86 -16.85 25.34 -24.73
CA GLU A 86 -18.03 26.19 -24.54
C GLU A 86 -18.03 27.38 -25.51
N ALA A 87 -16.87 27.97 -25.78
CA ALA A 87 -16.74 29.04 -26.78
C ALA A 87 -17.00 28.53 -28.20
N ASP A 88 -16.42 27.39 -28.58
CA ASP A 88 -16.62 26.76 -29.89
C ASP A 88 -18.09 26.42 -30.14
N ALA A 89 -18.74 25.80 -29.15
CA ALA A 89 -20.17 25.44 -29.20
C ALA A 89 -21.06 26.68 -29.31
N LYS A 90 -20.76 27.75 -28.57
CA LYS A 90 -21.52 29.00 -28.63
C LYS A 90 -21.35 29.74 -29.96
N ASN A 91 -20.15 29.70 -30.55
CA ASN A 91 -19.84 30.44 -31.76
C ASN A 91 -20.32 29.73 -33.04
N ASN A 92 -20.50 28.40 -33.02
CA ASN A 92 -20.86 27.61 -34.19
C ASN A 92 -21.97 26.57 -33.91
N PRO A 93 -23.08 26.92 -33.25
CA PRO A 93 -24.03 25.97 -32.67
C PRO A 93 -24.68 25.03 -33.69
N GLU A 94 -24.90 25.50 -34.92
CA GLU A 94 -25.58 24.76 -35.99
C GLU A 94 -24.65 23.80 -36.75
N THR A 95 -23.34 23.88 -36.51
CA THR A 95 -22.35 23.05 -37.21
C THR A 95 -22.10 21.74 -36.45
N GLU A 96 -21.81 20.66 -37.17
CA GLU A 96 -21.40 19.38 -36.54
C GLU A 96 -20.22 19.57 -35.56
N LYS A 97 -19.30 20.48 -35.87
CA LYS A 97 -18.17 20.84 -34.98
C LYS A 97 -18.63 21.52 -33.69
N GLY A 98 -19.59 22.45 -33.76
CA GLY A 98 -20.14 23.10 -32.58
C GLY A 98 -20.98 22.15 -31.72
N GLN A 99 -21.76 21.26 -32.36
CA GLN A 99 -22.50 20.21 -31.66
C GLN A 99 -21.56 19.22 -30.96
N LEU A 100 -20.49 18.78 -31.62
CA LEU A 100 -19.45 17.95 -30.98
C LEU A 100 -18.79 18.68 -29.81
N ALA A 101 -18.48 19.97 -29.97
CA ALA A 101 -17.90 20.79 -28.89
C ALA A 101 -18.86 20.90 -27.68
N ALA A 102 -20.17 20.96 -27.90
CA ALA A 102 -21.16 20.97 -26.81
C ALA A 102 -21.15 19.65 -26.01
N VAL A 103 -21.11 18.51 -26.70
CA VAL A 103 -21.01 17.18 -26.06
C VAL A 103 -19.68 17.04 -25.29
N GLU A 104 -18.57 17.48 -25.88
CA GLU A 104 -17.27 17.48 -25.20
C GLU A 104 -17.26 18.39 -23.96
N ALA A 105 -17.94 19.55 -24.01
CA ALA A 105 -18.10 20.42 -22.86
C ALA A 105 -18.91 19.74 -21.73
N GLU A 106 -20.00 19.03 -22.04
CA GLU A 106 -20.75 18.25 -21.06
C GLU A 106 -19.86 17.19 -20.38
N LYS A 107 -19.10 16.43 -21.18
CA LYS A 107 -18.14 15.44 -20.67
C LYS A 107 -17.09 16.06 -19.75
N LEU A 108 -16.55 17.22 -20.13
CA LEU A 108 -15.55 17.94 -19.31
C LEU A 108 -16.14 18.45 -17.99
N ARG A 109 -17.40 18.92 -17.96
CA ARG A 109 -18.08 19.31 -16.72
C ARG A 109 -18.17 18.14 -15.74
N PHE A 110 -18.54 16.95 -16.24
CA PHE A 110 -18.57 15.75 -15.41
C PHE A 110 -17.18 15.39 -14.89
N GLN A 111 -16.18 15.40 -15.77
CA GLN A 111 -14.80 15.11 -15.40
C GLN A 111 -14.28 16.07 -14.32
N ILE A 112 -14.60 17.37 -14.41
CA ILE A 112 -14.24 18.36 -13.39
C ILE A 112 -14.87 18.02 -12.04
N VAL A 113 -16.16 17.66 -12.00
CA VAL A 113 -16.83 17.24 -10.77
C VAL A 113 -16.16 16.00 -10.17
N SER A 114 -15.86 15.00 -11.01
CA SER A 114 -15.17 13.78 -10.59
C SER A 114 -13.77 14.05 -10.03
N ILE A 115 -12.98 14.93 -10.67
CA ILE A 115 -11.65 15.30 -10.19
C ILE A 115 -11.76 16.02 -8.84
N LYS A 116 -12.70 16.96 -8.70
CA LYS A 116 -12.96 17.66 -7.43
C LYS A 116 -13.37 16.70 -6.31
N ALA A 117 -14.18 15.69 -6.60
CA ALA A 117 -14.52 14.65 -5.63
C ALA A 117 -13.28 13.85 -5.22
N SER A 118 -12.48 13.39 -6.19
CA SER A 118 -11.23 12.67 -5.93
C SER A 118 -10.26 13.47 -5.05
N LEU A 119 -10.07 14.76 -5.34
CA LEU A 119 -9.25 15.66 -4.51
C LEU A 119 -9.70 15.69 -3.04
N LYS A 120 -11.01 15.79 -2.80
CA LYS A 120 -11.56 15.75 -1.43
C LYS A 120 -11.27 14.43 -0.73
N HIS A 121 -11.33 13.31 -1.46
CA HIS A 121 -11.05 11.99 -0.91
C HIS A 121 -9.58 11.82 -0.55
N ILE A 122 -8.68 12.22 -1.45
CA ILE A 122 -7.23 12.20 -1.22
C ILE A 122 -6.89 13.05 0.01
N LEU A 123 -7.41 14.28 0.10
CA LEU A 123 -7.19 15.16 1.26
C LEU A 123 -7.66 14.53 2.58
N LYS A 124 -8.83 13.88 2.57
CA LYS A 124 -9.36 13.22 3.77
C LYS A 124 -8.44 12.09 4.25
N GLU A 125 -7.89 11.28 3.34
CA GLU A 125 -6.89 10.27 3.72
C GLU A 125 -5.58 10.92 4.18
N THR A 126 -5.11 11.95 3.46
CA THR A 126 -3.90 12.69 3.80
C THR A 126 -3.95 13.22 5.22
N HIS A 127 -5.11 13.71 5.68
CA HIS A 127 -5.27 14.16 7.07
C HIS A 127 -5.01 13.05 8.09
N VAL A 128 -5.52 11.83 7.86
CA VAL A 128 -5.28 10.70 8.77
C VAL A 128 -3.80 10.36 8.85
N PHE A 129 -3.11 10.28 7.70
CA PHE A 129 -1.67 10.04 7.69
C PHE A 129 -0.89 11.22 8.31
N TYR A 130 -1.32 12.45 8.08
CA TYR A 130 -0.65 13.62 8.64
C TYR A 130 -0.77 13.67 10.17
N GLU A 131 -1.90 13.26 10.74
CA GLU A 131 -2.05 13.09 12.20
C GLU A 131 -1.01 12.10 12.74
N VAL A 132 -0.87 10.92 12.12
CA VAL A 132 0.14 9.92 12.52
C VAL A 132 1.56 10.48 12.42
N TYR A 133 1.85 11.25 11.37
CA TYR A 133 3.15 11.92 11.20
C TYR A 133 3.41 12.95 12.31
N GLN A 134 2.40 13.74 12.69
CA GLN A 134 2.48 14.73 13.76
C GLN A 134 2.59 14.08 15.14
N ASP A 135 2.02 12.90 15.33
CA ASP A 135 2.14 12.14 16.58
C ASP A 135 3.49 11.45 16.74
N SER A 136 4.30 11.44 15.67
CA SER A 136 5.60 10.74 15.59
C SER A 136 6.80 11.71 15.54
N LYS A 137 6.70 12.86 16.22
CA LYS A 137 7.72 13.94 16.21
C LYS A 137 9.09 13.48 16.68
N GLU A 138 9.15 12.45 17.52
CA GLU A 138 10.40 11.86 17.99
C GLU A 138 11.28 11.32 16.85
N PHE A 139 10.72 11.03 15.67
CA PHE A 139 11.45 10.49 14.51
C PHE A 139 11.79 11.52 13.44
N HIS A 140 11.40 12.79 13.60
CA HIS A 140 11.60 13.82 12.56
C HIS A 140 13.07 14.24 12.40
N LYS A 141 13.89 14.02 13.43
CA LYS A 141 15.29 14.46 13.49
C LYS A 141 16.17 13.35 14.04
N LEU A 142 16.29 12.27 13.29
CA LEU A 142 17.18 11.15 13.60
C LEU A 142 18.54 11.34 12.93
N THR A 143 19.60 10.89 13.59
CA THR A 143 20.88 10.66 12.91
C THR A 143 20.82 9.38 12.08
N PRO A 144 21.68 9.21 11.07
CA PRO A 144 21.73 7.97 10.27
C PRO A 144 21.88 6.70 11.13
N GLU A 145 22.65 6.78 12.22
CA GLU A 145 22.85 5.64 13.12
C GLU A 145 21.60 5.31 13.95
N GLN A 146 20.81 6.32 14.33
CA GLN A 146 19.55 6.12 15.05
C GLN A 146 18.49 5.53 14.11
N GLU A 147 18.39 6.06 12.90
CA GLU A 147 17.54 5.55 11.84
C GLU A 147 17.83 4.07 11.53
N TYR A 148 19.10 3.72 11.30
CA TYR A 148 19.50 2.34 11.05
C TYR A 148 19.09 1.38 12.19
N LYS A 149 19.27 1.79 13.45
CA LYS A 149 18.87 0.98 14.62
C LYS A 149 17.37 0.78 14.70
N LEU A 150 16.58 1.83 14.47
CA LEU A 150 15.12 1.76 14.50
C LEU A 150 14.57 0.93 13.34
N GLU A 151 15.16 1.07 12.15
CA GLU A 151 14.85 0.26 10.98
C GLU A 151 15.16 -1.22 11.24
N ALA A 152 16.36 -1.54 11.73
CA ALA A 152 16.74 -2.91 12.08
C ALA A 152 15.76 -3.54 13.09
N ASN A 153 15.34 -2.77 14.10
CA ASN A 153 14.34 -3.22 15.07
C ASN A 153 12.95 -3.44 14.44
N GLN A 154 12.50 -2.54 13.57
CA GLN A 154 11.24 -2.69 12.83
C GLN A 154 11.24 -3.97 11.98
N TRP A 155 12.32 -4.24 11.25
CA TRP A 155 12.45 -5.46 10.45
C TRP A 155 12.50 -6.72 11.30
N ALA A 156 13.21 -6.70 12.43
CA ALA A 156 13.25 -7.82 13.36
C ALA A 156 11.85 -8.13 13.92
N MET A 157 11.09 -7.12 14.33
CA MET A 157 9.73 -7.28 14.84
C MET A 157 8.77 -7.78 13.74
N LYS A 158 8.90 -7.27 12.52
CA LYS A 158 8.12 -7.76 11.37
C LYS A 158 8.41 -9.22 11.05
N ALA A 159 9.66 -9.64 11.18
CA ALA A 159 10.05 -11.02 10.99
C ALA A 159 9.55 -11.94 12.11
N LEU A 160 9.46 -11.46 13.34
CA LEU A 160 8.81 -12.19 14.44
C LEU A 160 7.32 -12.44 14.17
N ASN A 161 6.63 -11.50 13.54
CA ASN A 161 5.24 -11.65 13.13
C ASN A 161 5.09 -12.59 11.91
N ASN A 162 6.15 -12.78 11.12
CA ASN A 162 6.18 -13.58 9.89
C ASN A 162 7.34 -14.60 9.91
N PRO A 163 7.35 -15.54 10.88
CA PRO A 163 8.52 -16.37 11.17
C PRO A 163 8.93 -17.33 10.04
N LEU A 164 8.07 -17.51 9.04
CA LEU A 164 8.29 -18.44 7.94
C LEU A 164 9.00 -17.83 6.74
N VAL A 165 8.96 -16.51 6.58
CA VAL A 165 9.33 -15.87 5.32
C VAL A 165 10.80 -15.46 5.30
N PHE A 166 11.32 -14.98 6.42
CA PHE A 166 12.56 -14.20 6.41
C PHE A 166 13.83 -15.04 6.31
N GLU A 167 13.98 -16.10 7.10
CA GLU A 167 15.21 -16.90 7.11
C GLU A 167 15.42 -17.65 5.79
N GLU A 168 14.32 -18.10 5.17
CA GLU A 168 14.35 -18.79 3.87
C GLU A 168 14.72 -17.83 2.73
N ARG A 169 14.23 -16.59 2.78
CA ARG A 169 14.44 -15.61 1.72
C ARG A 169 15.79 -14.93 1.77
N TYR A 170 16.31 -14.63 2.96
CA TYR A 170 17.49 -13.77 3.13
C TYR A 170 18.68 -14.48 3.79
N GLY A 171 18.47 -15.63 4.42
CA GLY A 171 19.52 -16.42 5.06
C GLY A 171 19.93 -15.91 6.44
N GLY A 172 20.18 -16.83 7.37
CA GLY A 172 20.43 -16.53 8.78
C GLY A 172 21.64 -15.61 9.07
N LYS A 173 22.74 -15.75 8.32
CA LYS A 173 23.93 -14.90 8.48
C LYS A 173 23.64 -13.43 8.22
N PHE A 174 22.89 -13.15 7.16
CA PHE A 174 22.50 -11.78 6.82
C PHE A 174 21.57 -11.20 7.88
N LEU A 175 20.59 -11.98 8.34
CA LEU A 175 19.65 -11.54 9.38
C LEU A 175 20.35 -11.25 10.72
N GLU A 176 21.33 -12.08 11.11
CA GLU A 176 22.14 -11.84 12.31
C GLU A 176 22.97 -10.55 12.19
N GLN A 177 23.54 -10.27 11.01
CA GLN A 177 24.28 -9.05 10.75
C GLN A 177 23.37 -7.82 10.73
N ALA A 178 22.19 -7.91 10.10
CA ALA A 178 21.27 -6.80 9.92
C ALA A 178 20.54 -6.42 11.22
N TRP A 179 20.14 -7.41 12.03
CA TRP A 179 19.33 -7.17 13.24
C TRP A 179 20.12 -7.22 14.54
N GLY A 180 21.36 -7.71 14.48
CA GLY A 180 22.16 -8.06 15.64
C GLY A 180 21.78 -9.42 16.25
N LYS A 181 22.73 -9.99 17.00
CA LYS A 181 22.63 -11.36 17.54
C LYS A 181 21.41 -11.59 18.42
N ASP A 182 21.05 -10.62 19.25
CA ASP A 182 19.97 -10.79 20.23
C ASP A 182 18.60 -10.86 19.56
N ASN A 183 18.34 -10.00 18.58
CA ASN A 183 17.10 -10.02 17.81
C ASN A 183 17.01 -11.27 16.93
N TYR A 184 18.14 -11.67 16.32
CA TYR A 184 18.18 -12.91 15.54
C TYR A 184 17.88 -14.15 16.40
N LYS A 185 18.40 -14.23 17.63
CA LYS A 185 18.07 -15.32 18.57
C LYS A 185 16.57 -15.37 18.90
N LYS A 186 15.96 -14.22 19.18
CA LYS A 186 14.50 -14.12 19.43
C LYS A 186 13.71 -14.62 18.21
N PHE A 187 14.12 -14.23 17.01
CA PHE A 187 13.52 -14.67 15.76
C PHE A 187 13.60 -16.20 15.59
N VAL A 188 14.77 -16.81 15.77
CA VAL A 188 14.94 -18.26 15.68
C VAL A 188 14.05 -18.99 16.70
N ALA A 189 13.97 -18.49 17.94
CA ALA A 189 13.10 -19.07 18.96
C ALA A 189 11.61 -19.00 18.58
N ALA A 190 11.15 -17.85 18.07
CA ALA A 190 9.78 -17.68 17.61
C ALA A 190 9.46 -18.58 16.41
N ARG A 191 10.39 -18.70 15.44
CA ARG A 191 10.24 -19.63 14.32
C ARG A 191 10.15 -21.07 14.78
N LYS A 192 11.07 -21.53 15.63
CA LYS A 192 11.06 -22.91 16.13
C LYS A 192 9.77 -23.21 16.90
N LYS A 193 9.23 -22.24 17.62
CA LYS A 193 7.92 -22.37 18.27
C LYS A 193 6.77 -22.50 17.25
N ALA A 194 6.82 -21.76 16.15
CA ALA A 194 5.77 -21.77 15.13
C ALA A 194 5.78 -23.03 14.26
N VAL A 195 6.97 -23.51 13.85
CA VAL A 195 7.08 -24.59 12.83
C VAL A 195 8.14 -25.65 13.12
N GLY A 196 8.77 -25.61 14.29
CA GLY A 196 9.84 -26.55 14.64
C GLY A 196 11.16 -26.26 13.92
N ASP A 197 12.04 -27.27 13.90
CA ASP A 197 13.32 -27.21 13.21
C ASP A 197 13.12 -27.25 11.70
N LEU A 198 13.86 -26.41 10.97
CA LEU A 198 13.86 -26.43 9.52
C LEU A 198 14.61 -27.66 9.01
N HIS A 199 14.25 -28.12 7.82
CA HIS A 199 14.86 -29.30 7.21
C HIS A 199 16.40 -29.24 7.19
N ARG A 200 16.98 -28.08 6.87
CA ARG A 200 18.45 -27.87 6.90
C ARG A 200 19.07 -28.02 8.29
N GLU A 201 18.35 -27.66 9.34
CA GLU A 201 18.80 -27.81 10.73
C GLU A 201 18.73 -29.27 11.18
N ILE A 202 17.69 -29.98 10.73
CA ILE A 202 17.57 -31.43 10.95
C ILE A 202 18.69 -32.18 10.23
N VAL A 203 19.01 -31.77 8.99
CA VAL A 203 20.09 -32.39 8.19
C VAL A 203 21.45 -32.09 8.81
N SER A 204 21.73 -30.87 9.26
CA SER A 204 23.00 -30.55 9.91
C SER A 204 23.20 -31.27 11.26
N LEU A 205 22.12 -31.56 11.99
CA LEU A 205 22.17 -32.38 13.21
C LEU A 205 22.38 -33.88 12.93
N LYS A 206 21.98 -34.38 11.75
CA LYS A 206 22.17 -35.78 11.33
C LYS A 206 23.56 -36.07 10.77
N VAL A 207 24.37 -35.05 10.47
CA VAL A 207 25.80 -35.22 10.20
C VAL A 207 26.52 -35.34 11.55
N LEU A 208 26.35 -36.49 12.20
CA LEU A 208 27.19 -36.91 13.32
C LEU A 208 28.66 -36.95 12.87
N PRO A 209 29.62 -36.63 13.76
CA PRO A 209 31.03 -36.54 13.39
C PRO A 209 31.51 -37.88 12.81
N ALA A 210 32.40 -37.77 11.80
CA ALA A 210 33.06 -38.90 11.15
C ALA A 210 33.78 -39.85 12.13
N SER A 211 33.99 -39.43 13.39
CA SER A 211 34.50 -40.27 14.47
C SER A 211 33.58 -41.44 14.85
N THR A 212 32.31 -41.44 14.43
CA THR A 212 31.36 -42.53 14.71
C THR A 212 31.43 -43.68 13.70
N VAL A 213 32.09 -43.47 12.55
CA VAL A 213 32.24 -44.52 11.51
C VAL A 213 33.42 -45.46 11.81
N SER A 214 34.40 -45.02 12.61
CA SER A 214 35.59 -45.83 12.96
C SER A 214 35.31 -46.99 13.93
N LEU A 215 34.18 -46.99 14.65
CA LEU A 215 33.85 -48.05 15.62
C LEU A 215 33.13 -49.27 14.99
N LEU A 216 32.60 -49.14 13.78
CA LEU A 216 31.92 -50.24 13.08
C LEU A 216 32.86 -51.04 12.15
N GLU A 217 33.97 -50.46 11.70
CA GLU A 217 34.94 -51.17 10.86
C GLU A 217 35.95 -52.01 11.67
N SER A 218 36.14 -51.72 12.96
CA SER A 218 37.06 -52.48 13.83
C SER A 218 36.41 -53.73 14.46
N THR A 219 35.08 -53.83 14.45
CA THR A 219 34.34 -55.01 14.94
C THR A 219 34.13 -56.07 13.85
N GLN A 220 34.13 -55.71 12.57
CA GLN A 220 33.98 -56.70 11.47
C GLN A 220 35.29 -57.39 11.04
N LYS A 221 36.46 -56.92 11.50
CA LYS A 221 37.77 -57.52 11.17
C LYS A 221 38.28 -58.57 12.18
N LYS A 222 37.50 -58.92 13.20
CA LYS A 222 37.83 -59.98 14.17
C LYS A 222 37.06 -61.29 14.00
N GLU A 223 36.21 -61.40 12.98
CA GLU A 223 35.45 -62.63 12.67
C GLU A 223 35.67 -63.16 11.24
N ARG A 224 36.88 -62.99 10.69
CA ARG A 224 37.33 -63.72 9.49
C ARG A 224 38.73 -64.27 9.68
#